data_AF-A0A2E2XID3-F1
#
_entry.id   AF-A0A2E2XID3-F1
#
_cell.length_a   1.000
_cell.length_b   1.000
_cell.length_c   1.000
_cell.angle_alpha   90.00
_cell.angle_beta   90.00
_cell.angle_gamma   90.00
#
_symmetry.space_group_name_H-M   'P 1'
#
loop_
_entity.id
_entity.type
_entity.pdbx_description
1 polymer ?
#
loop_
_entity_poly.entity_id
_entity_poly.type
_entity_poly.pdbx_seq_one_letter_code
_entity_poly.pdbx_strand_id
1 'polypeptide(L)'
;MSKLSFANGVTIDPDNEFLLINETSEYRVWKYWLTGEKQGRSEVILDNLPGFPDNILAGREGRFWLGFTSPRIAILDRLADKPFMRKVVQRMPAFVRPEAQRYGHILAISGEGEILENLQDPSAIYPLTTGASETDDYLYISSLIAPTLARLDRSIIVN
;
A
#
# COMPACT_ATOMS: atom_id res chain seq x y z
N MET A 1 -12.00 10.81 -10.26
CA MET A 1 -11.99 9.48 -9.60
C MET A 1 -13.43 9.10 -9.28
N SER A 2 -13.95 7.99 -9.80
CA SER A 2 -15.26 7.45 -9.42
C SER A 2 -15.19 5.93 -9.33
N LYS A 3 -15.91 5.33 -8.37
CA LYS A 3 -15.97 3.87 -8.13
C LYS A 3 -14.60 3.22 -7.83
N LEU A 4 -13.88 3.74 -6.83
CA LEU A 4 -12.66 3.08 -6.34
C LEU A 4 -12.92 1.62 -5.93
N SER A 5 -12.02 0.74 -6.36
CA SER A 5 -12.05 -0.69 -6.09
C SER A 5 -11.19 -1.02 -4.87
N PHE A 6 -11.85 -1.05 -3.70
CA PHE A 6 -11.20 -1.25 -2.40
C PHE A 6 -10.19 -0.14 -2.07
N ALA A 7 -10.72 1.06 -1.82
CA ALA A 7 -9.94 2.20 -1.32
C ALA A 7 -9.52 1.97 0.13
N ASN A 8 -8.31 1.44 0.34
CA ASN A 8 -7.93 0.89 1.65
C ASN A 8 -7.16 1.90 2.51
N GLY A 9 -6.25 2.66 1.90
CA GLY A 9 -5.46 3.69 2.56
C GLY A 9 -5.76 5.08 2.02
N VAL A 10 -5.74 6.08 2.90
CA VAL A 10 -5.81 7.50 2.53
C VAL A 10 -4.94 8.32 3.47
N THR A 11 -4.23 9.31 2.92
CA THR A 11 -3.53 10.33 3.71
C THR A 11 -3.64 11.68 3.03
N ILE A 12 -3.53 12.73 3.82
CA ILE A 12 -3.40 14.10 3.33
C ILE A 12 -1.93 14.49 3.27
N ASP A 13 -1.59 15.30 2.28
CA ASP A 13 -0.32 16.00 2.22
C ASP A 13 -0.18 16.97 3.42
N PRO A 14 1.03 17.16 4.00
CA PRO A 14 1.22 18.06 5.14
C PRO A 14 0.76 19.51 4.91
N ASP A 15 0.84 20.00 3.67
CA ASP A 15 0.42 21.36 3.30
C ASP A 15 -1.07 21.42 2.89
N ASN A 16 -1.79 20.30 3.00
CA ASN A 16 -3.21 20.15 2.64
C ASN A 16 -3.51 20.44 1.15
N GLU A 17 -2.54 20.24 0.27
CA GLU A 17 -2.70 20.52 -1.16
C GLU A 17 -3.34 19.36 -1.93
N PHE A 18 -3.16 18.12 -1.45
CA PHE A 18 -3.71 16.92 -2.07
C PHE A 18 -3.93 15.78 -1.06
N LEU A 19 -4.69 14.77 -1.48
CA LEU A 19 -4.80 13.46 -0.83
C LEU A 19 -4.10 12.41 -1.67
N LEU A 20 -3.48 11.43 -1.01
CA LEU A 20 -3.08 10.17 -1.63
C LEU A 20 -4.00 9.04 -1.17
N ILE A 21 -4.37 8.16 -2.11
CA ILE A 21 -5.36 7.09 -1.87
C ILE A 21 -4.87 5.79 -2.52
N ASN A 22 -4.81 4.72 -1.74
CA ASN A 22 -4.48 3.39 -2.25
C ASN A 22 -5.74 2.69 -2.77
N GLU A 23 -5.68 2.15 -3.98
CA GLU A 23 -6.71 1.29 -4.54
C GLU A 23 -6.19 -0.15 -4.63
N THR A 24 -6.54 -0.97 -3.63
CA THR A 24 -5.95 -2.29 -3.41
C THR A 24 -6.24 -3.28 -4.52
N SER A 25 -7.43 -3.24 -5.10
CA SER A 25 -7.81 -4.22 -6.12
C SER A 25 -7.23 -3.91 -7.50
N GLU A 26 -6.78 -2.67 -7.71
CA GLU A 26 -6.20 -2.18 -8.97
C GLU A 26 -4.69 -1.92 -8.84
N TYR A 27 -4.09 -2.18 -7.68
CA TYR A 27 -2.65 -2.08 -7.45
C TYR A 27 -2.06 -0.70 -7.78
N ARG A 28 -2.71 0.37 -7.31
CA ARG A 28 -2.27 1.74 -7.63
C ARG A 28 -2.52 2.76 -6.51
N VAL A 29 -1.85 3.90 -6.62
CA VAL A 29 -2.01 5.09 -5.77
C VAL A 29 -2.54 6.24 -6.62
N TRP A 30 -3.62 6.85 -6.13
CA TRP A 30 -4.21 8.06 -6.69
C TRP A 30 -3.74 9.29 -5.91
N LYS A 31 -3.53 10.39 -6.63
CA LYS A 31 -3.47 11.75 -6.09
C LYS A 31 -4.79 12.46 -6.39
N TYR A 32 -5.37 13.12 -5.40
CA TYR A 32 -6.55 13.97 -5.53
C TYR A 32 -6.22 15.38 -5.06
N TRP A 33 -6.31 16.36 -5.95
CA TRP A 33 -5.94 17.74 -5.65
C TRP A 33 -7.03 18.46 -4.85
N LEU A 34 -6.66 18.98 -3.68
CA LEU A 34 -7.52 19.74 -2.78
C LEU A 34 -7.48 21.24 -3.08
N THR A 35 -6.35 21.73 -3.60
CA THR A 35 -6.11 23.15 -3.92
C THR A 35 -5.45 23.32 -5.29
N GLY A 36 -5.19 24.57 -5.69
CA GLY A 36 -4.52 24.90 -6.95
C GLY A 36 -5.36 24.73 -8.21
N GLU A 37 -4.73 24.88 -9.38
CA GLU A 37 -5.41 24.84 -10.69
C GLU A 37 -6.04 23.47 -11.02
N LYS A 38 -5.51 22.41 -10.40
CA LYS A 38 -6.01 21.04 -10.55
C LYS A 38 -7.08 20.68 -9.51
N GLN A 39 -7.52 21.60 -8.65
CA GLN A 39 -8.48 21.32 -7.58
C GLN A 39 -9.68 20.49 -8.07
N GLY A 40 -10.00 19.44 -7.32
CA GLY A 40 -11.09 18.50 -7.62
C GLY A 40 -10.73 17.43 -8.67
N ARG A 41 -9.55 17.51 -9.29
CA ARG A 41 -9.06 16.49 -10.22
C ARG A 41 -8.28 15.40 -9.49
N SER A 42 -8.22 14.24 -10.12
CA SER A 42 -7.48 13.08 -9.65
C SER A 42 -6.60 12.52 -10.74
N GLU A 43 -5.42 12.03 -10.39
CA GLU A 43 -4.51 11.32 -11.29
C GLU A 43 -3.89 10.11 -10.61
N VAL A 44 -3.53 9.08 -11.38
CA VAL A 44 -2.74 7.95 -10.86
C VAL A 44 -1.28 8.38 -10.88
N ILE A 45 -0.63 8.37 -9.72
CA ILE A 45 0.79 8.74 -9.59
C ILE A 45 1.71 7.52 -9.55
N LEU A 46 1.17 6.37 -9.13
CA LEU A 46 1.91 5.12 -9.09
C LEU A 46 0.96 3.97 -9.41
N ASP A 47 1.32 3.16 -10.40
CA ASP A 47 0.49 2.06 -10.92
C ASP A 47 1.29 0.76 -10.94
N ASN A 48 0.61 -0.36 -11.18
CA ASN A 48 1.22 -1.69 -11.28
C ASN A 48 2.09 -2.05 -10.06
N LEU A 49 1.58 -1.74 -8.87
CA LEU A 49 2.26 -1.98 -7.61
C LEU A 49 2.61 -3.48 -7.44
N PRO A 50 3.72 -3.78 -6.73
CA PRO A 50 4.26 -5.15 -6.62
C PRO A 50 3.46 -6.07 -5.68
N GLY A 51 2.45 -5.55 -4.98
CA GLY A 51 1.63 -6.27 -4.04
C GLY A 51 0.32 -5.56 -3.76
N PHE A 52 -0.46 -6.09 -2.84
CA PHE A 52 -1.72 -5.52 -2.39
C PHE A 52 -1.46 -4.33 -1.45
N PRO A 53 -1.61 -3.07 -1.90
CA PRO A 53 -1.39 -1.92 -1.04
C PRO A 53 -2.45 -1.86 0.05
N ASP A 54 -2.05 -1.43 1.24
CA ASP A 54 -2.94 -1.31 2.40
C ASP A 54 -3.03 0.14 2.85
N ASN A 55 -2.42 0.54 3.96
CA ASN A 55 -2.39 1.92 4.39
C ASN A 55 -1.32 2.72 3.64
N ILE A 56 -1.56 4.03 3.55
CA ILE A 56 -0.59 5.03 3.17
C ILE A 56 -0.59 6.12 4.24
N LEU A 57 0.58 6.52 4.73
CA LEU A 57 0.72 7.56 5.76
C LEU A 57 1.77 8.57 5.34
N ALA A 58 1.51 9.86 5.59
CA ALA A 58 2.55 10.88 5.49
C ALA A 58 3.71 10.55 6.44
N GLY A 59 4.91 10.55 5.88
CA GLY A 59 6.18 10.45 6.59
C GLY A 59 6.79 11.83 6.77
N ARG A 60 8.12 11.89 6.73
CA ARG A 60 8.89 13.15 6.81
C ARG A 60 9.52 13.46 5.45
N GLU A 61 9.97 14.70 5.28
CA GLU A 61 10.73 15.12 4.08
C GLU A 61 9.96 14.85 2.76
N GLY A 62 8.64 15.05 2.77
CA GLY A 62 7.79 14.84 1.60
C GLY A 62 7.53 13.37 1.23
N ARG A 63 7.93 12.42 2.09
CA ARG A 63 7.68 10.99 1.90
C ARG A 63 6.27 10.58 2.33
N PHE A 64 5.76 9.54 1.68
CA PHE A 64 4.55 8.83 2.06
C PHE A 64 4.83 7.33 2.10
N TRP A 65 4.55 6.71 3.25
CA TRP A 65 4.83 5.30 3.50
C TRP A 65 3.63 4.43 3.17
N LEU A 66 3.85 3.49 2.26
CA LEU A 66 2.88 2.54 1.73
C LEU A 66 3.21 1.13 2.21
N GLY A 67 2.25 0.40 2.77
CA GLY A 67 2.42 -1.00 3.15
C GLY A 67 1.79 -1.99 2.17
N PHE A 68 2.39 -3.17 2.05
CA PHE A 68 1.85 -4.29 1.26
C PHE A 68 1.59 -5.52 2.12
N THR A 69 0.34 -5.99 2.08
CA THR A 69 -0.07 -7.18 2.84
C THR A 69 0.41 -8.48 2.22
N SER A 70 0.61 -8.50 0.91
CA SER A 70 1.15 -9.66 0.19
C SER A 70 1.67 -9.19 -1.17
N PRO A 71 2.67 -9.88 -1.75
CA PRO A 71 2.98 -9.81 -3.18
C PRO A 71 1.75 -10.16 -4.02
N ARG A 72 1.77 -9.77 -5.31
CA ARG A 72 0.72 -10.14 -6.24
C ARG A 72 0.58 -11.65 -6.36
N ILE A 73 -0.67 -12.10 -6.40
CA ILE A 73 -1.01 -13.51 -6.52
C ILE A 73 -1.58 -13.74 -7.93
N ALA A 74 -0.83 -14.44 -8.78
CA ALA A 74 -1.16 -14.60 -10.20
C ALA A 74 -2.57 -15.17 -10.46
N ILE A 75 -3.07 -16.05 -9.59
CA ILE A 75 -4.44 -16.57 -9.73
C ILE A 75 -5.50 -15.50 -9.45
N LEU A 76 -5.25 -14.57 -8.52
CA LEU A 76 -6.16 -13.45 -8.27
C LEU A 76 -6.18 -12.47 -9.44
N ASP A 77 -5.01 -12.17 -10.02
CA ASP A 77 -4.91 -11.32 -11.22
C ASP A 77 -5.72 -11.90 -12.40
N ARG A 78 -5.62 -13.21 -12.65
CA ARG A 78 -6.39 -13.90 -13.72
C ARG A 78 -7.90 -13.96 -13.49
N LEU A 79 -8.33 -13.73 -12.25
CA LEU A 79 -9.73 -13.81 -11.82
C LEU A 79 -10.36 -12.43 -11.60
N ALA A 80 -9.59 -11.34 -11.64
CA ALA A 80 -10.04 -9.99 -11.32
C ALA A 80 -11.29 -9.59 -12.12
N ASP A 81 -11.25 -9.83 -13.44
CA ASP A 81 -12.30 -9.54 -14.42
C ASP A 81 -13.43 -10.60 -14.47
N LYS A 82 -13.35 -11.67 -13.66
CA LYS A 82 -14.28 -12.82 -13.69
C LYS A 82 -15.07 -12.95 -12.39
N PRO A 83 -16.11 -12.12 -12.15
CA PRO A 83 -16.86 -12.10 -10.89
C PRO A 83 -17.56 -13.42 -10.57
N PHE A 84 -18.05 -14.14 -11.59
CA PHE A 84 -18.63 -15.47 -11.41
C PHE A 84 -17.58 -16.48 -10.89
N MET A 85 -16.39 -16.51 -11.49
CA MET A 85 -15.33 -17.43 -11.09
C MET A 85 -14.80 -17.13 -9.69
N ARG A 86 -14.64 -15.84 -9.33
CA ARG A 86 -14.29 -15.46 -7.95
C ARG A 86 -15.30 -16.00 -6.93
N LYS A 87 -16.60 -15.94 -7.25
CA LYS A 87 -17.66 -16.49 -6.39
C LYS A 87 -17.57 -18.01 -6.23
N VAL A 88 -17.17 -18.74 -7.27
CA VAL A 88 -16.96 -20.19 -7.21
C VAL A 88 -15.76 -20.52 -6.32
N VAL A 89 -14.61 -19.89 -6.57
CA VAL A 89 -13.38 -20.10 -5.77
C VAL A 89 -13.62 -19.83 -4.29
N GLN A 90 -14.32 -18.73 -3.96
CA GLN A 90 -14.61 -18.37 -2.57
C GLN A 90 -15.59 -19.34 -1.86
N ARG A 91 -16.30 -20.21 -2.58
CA ARG A 91 -17.16 -21.25 -2.01
C ARG A 91 -16.44 -22.59 -1.81
N MET A 92 -15.24 -22.76 -2.36
CA MET A 92 -14.43 -23.95 -2.16
C MET A 92 -13.94 -24.05 -0.71
N PRO A 93 -13.53 -25.24 -0.23
CA PRO A 93 -12.86 -25.38 1.06
C PRO A 93 -11.63 -24.47 1.18
N ALA A 94 -11.28 -24.06 2.41
CA ALA A 94 -10.24 -23.06 2.67
C ALA A 94 -8.88 -23.42 2.03
N PHE A 95 -8.50 -24.70 2.04
CA PHE A 95 -7.23 -25.19 1.47
C PHE A 95 -7.10 -25.03 -0.06
N VAL A 96 -8.17 -24.69 -0.77
CA VAL A 96 -8.16 -24.44 -2.23
C VAL A 96 -8.11 -22.95 -2.56
N ARG A 97 -8.46 -22.09 -1.60
CA ARG A 97 -8.54 -20.65 -1.84
C ARG A 97 -7.13 -20.06 -1.93
N PRO A 98 -6.92 -19.02 -2.76
CA PRO A 98 -5.69 -18.26 -2.73
C PRO A 98 -5.46 -17.68 -1.33
N GLU A 99 -4.27 -17.89 -0.79
CA GLU A 99 -3.86 -17.37 0.51
C GLU A 99 -2.82 -16.25 0.32
N ALA A 100 -2.82 -15.29 1.23
CA ALA A 100 -1.80 -14.25 1.27
C ALA A 100 -0.41 -14.89 1.48
N GLN A 101 0.56 -14.47 0.67
CA GLN A 101 1.93 -14.92 0.89
C GLN A 101 2.53 -14.10 2.03
N ARG A 102 3.11 -14.79 3.02
CA ARG A 102 3.86 -14.15 4.10
C ARG A 102 5.08 -13.45 3.52
N TYR A 103 5.08 -12.13 3.58
CA TYR A 103 6.12 -11.25 3.07
C TYR A 103 6.01 -9.91 3.79
N GLY A 104 7.13 -9.29 4.17
CA GLY A 104 7.14 -7.89 4.63
C GLY A 104 7.57 -6.97 3.50
N HIS A 105 6.84 -5.90 3.24
CA HIS A 105 7.17 -4.92 2.21
C HIS A 105 6.50 -3.59 2.47
N ILE A 106 7.32 -2.54 2.58
CA ILE A 106 6.88 -1.15 2.59
C ILE A 106 7.67 -0.34 1.56
N LEU A 107 7.01 0.63 0.95
CA LEU A 107 7.63 1.61 0.06
C LEU A 107 7.47 3.01 0.67
N ALA A 108 8.48 3.87 0.52
CA ALA A 108 8.25 5.31 0.61
C ALA A 108 8.15 5.88 -0.80
N ILE A 109 7.19 6.77 -1.02
CA ILE A 109 7.00 7.46 -2.29
C ILE A 109 6.92 8.98 -2.08
N SER A 110 7.26 9.75 -3.10
CA SER A 110 6.99 11.19 -3.13
C SER A 110 5.52 11.48 -3.46
N GLY A 111 5.10 12.75 -3.34
CA GLY A 111 3.78 13.22 -3.78
C GLY A 111 3.55 13.07 -5.30
N GLU A 112 4.60 12.78 -6.05
CA GLU A 112 4.61 12.60 -7.51
C GLU A 112 4.68 11.12 -7.89
N GLY A 113 4.79 10.22 -6.91
CA GLY A 113 4.83 8.77 -7.11
C GLY A 113 6.23 8.21 -7.36
N GLU A 114 7.28 9.00 -7.16
CA GLU A 114 8.67 8.51 -7.22
C GLU A 114 8.95 7.58 -6.04
N ILE A 115 9.57 6.43 -6.27
CA ILE A 115 9.96 5.51 -5.19
C ILE A 115 11.23 6.05 -4.54
N LEU A 116 11.12 6.43 -3.27
CA LEU A 116 12.22 6.97 -2.46
C LEU A 116 12.87 5.87 -1.63
N GLU A 117 12.06 4.96 -1.09
CA GLU A 117 12.56 3.81 -0.32
C GLU A 117 11.83 2.53 -0.69
N ASN A 118 12.54 1.41 -0.58
CA ASN A 118 11.99 0.08 -0.82
C ASN A 118 12.55 -0.93 0.17
N LEU A 119 11.79 -1.17 1.24
CA LEU A 119 12.19 -2.05 2.33
C LEU A 119 11.39 -3.35 2.25
N GLN A 120 12.11 -4.47 2.11
CA GLN A 120 11.54 -5.80 1.93
C GLN A 120 12.11 -6.79 2.94
N ASP A 121 11.23 -7.67 3.41
CA ASP A 121 11.55 -8.80 4.26
C ASP A 121 11.01 -10.10 3.61
N PRO A 122 11.77 -10.70 2.69
CA PRO A 122 11.40 -11.97 2.07
C PRO A 122 11.46 -13.15 3.04
N SER A 123 12.16 -13.00 4.17
CA SER A 123 12.19 -14.01 5.23
C SER A 123 10.94 -14.01 6.10
N ALA A 124 10.07 -13.01 5.93
CA ALA A 124 8.78 -12.91 6.60
C ALA A 124 8.91 -12.93 8.15
N ILE A 125 9.99 -12.34 8.67
CA ILE A 125 10.17 -12.05 10.10
C ILE A 125 9.04 -11.12 10.57
N TYR A 126 8.70 -10.11 9.76
CA TYR A 126 7.58 -9.20 9.99
C TYR A 126 6.66 -9.13 8.76
N PRO A 127 5.74 -10.10 8.58
CA PRO A 127 4.99 -10.27 7.35
C PRO A 127 3.66 -9.50 7.34
N LEU A 128 3.02 -9.44 6.16
CA LEU A 128 1.71 -8.81 5.95
C LEU A 128 1.71 -7.37 6.48
N THR A 129 2.74 -6.62 6.10
CA THR A 129 2.94 -5.23 6.54
C THR A 129 1.84 -4.34 5.99
N THR A 130 1.19 -3.56 6.85
CA THR A 130 0.04 -2.74 6.46
C THR A 130 0.39 -1.28 6.23
N GLY A 131 1.57 -0.83 6.68
CA GLY A 131 2.03 0.53 6.52
C GLY A 131 3.23 0.80 7.41
N ALA A 132 3.68 2.06 7.41
CA ALA A 132 4.67 2.52 8.35
C ALA A 132 4.39 3.96 8.81
N SER A 133 4.85 4.29 10.01
CA SER A 133 4.79 5.64 10.58
C SER A 133 6.20 6.08 10.93
N GLU A 134 6.62 7.18 10.31
CA GLU A 134 7.96 7.74 10.47
C GLU A 134 7.97 8.80 11.58
N THR A 135 8.95 8.69 12.47
CA THR A 135 9.25 9.66 13.54
C THR A 135 10.66 10.22 13.34
N ASP A 136 11.13 11.08 14.23
CA ASP A 136 12.51 11.60 14.16
C ASP A 136 13.56 10.49 14.33
N ASP A 137 13.26 9.48 15.15
CA ASP A 137 14.23 8.44 15.53
C ASP A 137 13.95 7.07 14.90
N TYR A 138 12.69 6.77 14.60
CA TYR A 138 12.27 5.43 14.21
C TYR A 138 11.24 5.41 13.08
N LEU A 139 11.28 4.32 12.32
CA LEU A 139 10.21 3.89 11.42
C LEU A 139 9.45 2.74 12.09
N TYR A 140 8.20 2.99 12.49
CA TYR A 140 7.32 1.96 13.05
C TYR A 140 6.57 1.26 11.92
N ILE A 141 6.62 -0.06 11.88
CA ILE A 141 5.99 -0.86 10.82
C ILE A 141 4.85 -1.66 11.43
N SER A 142 3.67 -1.56 10.83
CA SER A 142 2.47 -2.29 11.26
C SER A 142 2.25 -3.55 10.43
N SER A 143 1.61 -4.57 11.00
CA SER A 143 1.30 -5.85 10.34
C SER A 143 -0.12 -6.30 10.67
N LEU A 144 -0.77 -7.01 9.74
CA LEU A 144 -2.09 -7.62 9.97
C LEU A 144 -2.06 -8.72 11.03
N ILE A 145 -0.94 -9.42 11.17
CA ILE A 145 -0.88 -10.68 11.93
C ILE A 145 0.23 -10.72 12.97
N ALA A 146 1.21 -9.81 12.92
CA ALA A 146 2.26 -9.82 13.91
C ALA A 146 1.69 -9.47 15.29
N PRO A 147 2.08 -10.20 16.36
CA PRO A 147 1.59 -9.93 17.71
C PRO A 147 2.28 -8.72 18.37
N THR A 148 3.19 -8.06 17.65
CA THR A 148 4.03 -6.96 18.15
C THR A 148 4.14 -5.86 17.10
N LEU A 149 4.50 -4.66 17.54
CA LEU A 149 4.82 -3.54 16.65
C LEU A 149 6.33 -3.56 16.34
N ALA A 150 6.69 -3.62 15.06
CA ALA A 150 8.08 -3.53 14.65
C ALA A 150 8.54 -2.07 14.61
N ARG A 151 9.83 -1.85 14.85
CA ARG A 151 10.49 -0.57 14.61
C ARG A 151 11.87 -0.79 14.00
N LEU A 152 12.26 0.11 13.12
CA LEU A 152 13.60 0.23 12.57
C LEU A 152 14.16 1.60 12.94
N ASP A 153 15.49 1.69 13.15
CA ASP A 153 16.15 2.98 13.31
C ASP A 153 15.96 3.80 12.04
N ARG A 154 15.66 5.09 12.15
CA ARG A 154 15.45 5.94 10.98
C ARG A 154 16.70 6.02 10.10
N SER A 155 17.90 5.81 10.66
CA SER A 155 19.16 5.85 9.92
C SER A 155 19.26 4.83 8.77
N ILE A 156 18.33 3.86 8.67
CA ILE A 156 18.29 2.93 7.54
C ILE A 156 17.75 3.56 6.26
N ILE A 157 17.01 4.67 6.38
CA ILE A 157 16.45 5.43 5.25
C ILE A 157 17.60 6.23 4.66
N VAL A 158 17.85 6.07 3.37
CA VAL A 158 18.89 6.78 2.64
C VAL A 158 18.34 8.14 2.20
N ASN A 159 19.05 9.21 2.54
CA ASN A 159 18.70 10.57 2.09
C ASN A 159 18.91 10.76 0.60
#